data_AF-S8D726-F1
#
_entry.id   AF-S8D726-F1
#
_cell.length_a   1.000
_cell.length_b   1.000
_cell.length_c   1.000
_cell.angle_alpha   90.00
_cell.angle_beta   90.00
_cell.angle_gamma   90.00
#
_symmetry.space_group_name_H-M   'P 1'
#
loop_
_entity.id
_entity.type
_entity.pdbx_description
1 polymer ?
#
loop_
_entity_poly.entity_id
_entity_poly.type
_entity_poly.pdbx_seq_one_letter_code
_entity_poly.pdbx_strand_id
1 'polypeptide(L)'
;YVMGRMDKFYWQPTQEDIVNIVYRMYEKDGITRDEVFEIVEEFPNQALDFYGALRSRTYDRSILEWVNATGGAENLGSHLLKRKKLADFVAPKSVQQRVEDLLESGYDLVKEQKLVMESKLSKDYMKNMD
;
A
#
# COMPACT_ATOMS: atom_id res chain seq x y z
N TYR A 1 -6.68 -31.30 38.44
CA TYR A 1 -6.69 -30.96 37.00
C TYR A 1 -5.99 -29.62 36.87
N VAL A 2 -4.72 -29.60 36.42
CA VAL A 2 -3.94 -28.36 36.34
C VAL A 2 -4.10 -27.83 34.92
N MET A 3 -5.06 -26.90 34.75
CA MET A 3 -5.25 -26.25 33.46
C MET A 3 -4.05 -25.32 33.24
N GLY A 4 -3.26 -25.58 32.18
CA GLY A 4 -2.18 -24.69 31.75
C GLY A 4 -2.74 -23.29 31.53
N ARG A 5 -2.30 -22.35 32.37
CA ARG A 5 -2.80 -20.97 32.42
C ARG A 5 -2.20 -20.18 31.27
N MET A 6 -2.79 -20.30 30.08
CA MET A 6 -2.47 -19.44 28.94
C MET A 6 -3.30 -18.16 29.06
N ASP A 7 -2.63 -17.04 29.32
CA ASP A 7 -3.27 -15.73 29.27
C ASP A 7 -3.52 -15.33 27.81
N LYS A 8 -4.78 -15.05 27.48
CA LYS A 8 -5.17 -14.59 26.15
C LYS A 8 -5.11 -13.07 26.14
N PHE A 9 -4.28 -12.50 25.26
CA PHE A 9 -4.23 -11.06 25.01
C PHE A 9 -5.04 -10.72 23.78
N TYR A 10 -6.04 -9.86 23.94
CA TYR A 10 -6.79 -9.27 22.83
C TYR A 10 -6.23 -7.88 22.57
N TRP A 11 -5.78 -7.66 21.34
CA TRP A 11 -5.27 -6.37 20.92
C TRP A 11 -6.12 -5.84 19.77
N GLN A 12 -6.65 -4.64 19.98
CA GLN A 12 -7.32 -3.86 18.96
C GLN A 12 -6.65 -2.49 18.98
N PRO A 13 -5.98 -2.08 17.90
CA PRO A 13 -5.30 -0.79 17.85
C PRO A 13 -6.33 0.34 17.91
N THR A 14 -5.98 1.39 18.64
CA THR A 14 -6.71 2.66 18.58
C THR A 14 -6.36 3.38 17.27
N GLN A 15 -7.16 4.39 16.89
CA GLN A 15 -6.85 5.22 15.73
C GLN A 15 -5.47 5.89 15.86
N GLU A 16 -5.09 6.32 17.08
CA GLU A 16 -3.77 6.88 17.33
C GLU A 16 -2.65 5.85 17.12
N ASP A 17 -2.85 4.60 17.55
CA ASP A 17 -1.90 3.52 17.28
C ASP A 17 -1.72 3.31 15.77
N ILE A 18 -2.82 3.30 15.01
CA ILE A 18 -2.79 3.16 13.55
C ILE A 18 -2.00 4.32 12.92
N VAL A 19 -2.32 5.57 13.29
CA VAL A 19 -1.62 6.77 12.78
C VAL A 19 -0.12 6.68 13.09
N ASN A 20 0.25 6.28 14.29
CA ASN A 20 1.66 6.17 14.68
C ASN A 20 2.39 5.07 13.89
N ILE A 21 1.74 3.92 13.67
CA ILE A 21 2.30 2.82 12.89
C ILE A 21 2.47 3.23 11.42
N VAL A 22 1.45 3.84 10.82
CA VAL A 22 1.48 4.29 9.42
C VAL A 22 2.49 5.43 9.23
N TYR A 23 2.57 6.37 10.17
CA TYR A 23 3.57 7.43 10.12
C TYR A 23 5.01 6.88 10.14
N ARG A 24 5.27 5.86 10.96
CA ARG A 24 6.55 5.15 10.95
C ARG A 24 6.80 4.40 9.65
N MET A 25 5.74 3.85 9.05
CA MET A 25 5.82 3.19 7.73
C MET A 25 6.26 4.19 6.64
N TYR A 26 5.83 5.46 6.76
CA TYR A 26 6.09 6.52 5.76
C TYR A 26 7.28 7.44 6.09
N GLU A 27 8.07 7.12 7.11
CA GLU A 27 9.16 7.98 7.62
C GLU A 27 10.17 8.39 6.53
N LYS A 28 10.38 7.55 5.51
CA LYS A 28 11.31 7.80 4.40
C LYS A 28 10.67 8.50 3.20
N ASP A 29 9.35 8.65 3.21
CA ASP A 29 8.58 9.12 2.06
C ASP A 29 8.27 10.62 2.13
N GLY A 30 8.59 11.26 3.25
CA GLY A 30 8.44 12.72 3.44
C GLY A 30 7.01 13.17 3.78
N ILE A 31 6.13 12.23 4.16
CA ILE A 31 4.75 12.52 4.55
C ILE A 31 4.72 12.95 6.02
N THR A 32 4.01 14.04 6.29
CA THR A 32 3.84 14.57 7.64
C THR A 32 2.83 13.75 8.45
N ARG A 33 2.86 13.91 9.78
CA ARG A 33 1.92 13.18 10.66
C ARG A 33 0.47 13.61 10.43
N ASP A 34 0.24 14.88 10.13
CA ASP A 34 -1.11 15.42 9.89
C ASP A 34 -1.70 14.85 8.60
N GLU A 35 -0.88 14.71 7.57
CA GLU A 35 -1.24 14.05 6.31
C GLU A 35 -1.55 12.56 6.50
N VAL A 36 -0.79 11.85 7.34
CA VAL A 36 -1.11 10.46 7.72
C VAL A 36 -2.43 10.39 8.48
N PHE A 37 -2.69 11.35 9.36
CA PHE A 37 -3.94 11.42 10.10
C PHE A 37 -5.13 11.57 9.15
N GLU A 38 -5.05 12.45 8.15
CA GLU A 38 -6.07 12.63 7.11
C GLU A 38 -6.35 11.32 6.36
N ILE A 39 -5.31 10.59 5.94
CA ILE A 39 -5.46 9.31 5.24
C ILE A 39 -6.14 8.25 6.13
N VAL A 40 -5.77 8.18 7.41
CA VAL A 40 -6.38 7.23 8.35
C VAL A 40 -7.83 7.60 8.66
N GLU A 41 -8.15 8.89 8.75
CA GLU A 41 -9.51 9.37 8.95
C GLU A 41 -10.41 9.09 7.74
N GLU A 42 -9.88 9.17 6.52
CA GLU A 42 -10.61 8.85 5.29
C GLU A 42 -10.88 7.34 5.15
N PHE A 43 -9.99 6.49 5.66
CA PHE A 43 -10.08 5.03 5.53
C PHE A 43 -10.12 4.28 6.90
N PRO A 44 -11.08 4.59 7.80
CA PRO A 44 -11.03 4.16 9.19
C PRO A 44 -11.29 2.66 9.41
N ASN A 45 -11.91 1.98 8.43
CA ASN A 45 -12.27 0.56 8.50
C ASN A 45 -11.27 -0.35 7.75
N GLN A 46 -10.11 0.18 7.36
CA GLN A 46 -9.10 -0.57 6.64
C GLN A 46 -8.06 -1.17 7.60
N ALA A 47 -7.56 -2.35 7.25
CA ALA A 47 -6.52 -3.03 8.00
C ALA A 47 -5.13 -2.39 7.75
N LEU A 48 -4.14 -2.64 8.62
CA LEU A 48 -2.81 -2.01 8.53
C LEU A 48 -2.08 -2.30 7.21
N ASP A 49 -2.33 -3.45 6.60
CA ASP A 49 -1.79 -3.86 5.30
C ASP A 49 -2.31 -3.01 4.14
N PHE A 50 -3.52 -2.44 4.26
CA PHE A 50 -4.07 -1.50 3.28
C PHE A 50 -3.14 -0.29 3.08
N TYR A 51 -2.65 0.30 4.17
CA TYR A 51 -1.73 1.45 4.09
C TYR A 51 -0.39 1.07 3.46
N GLY A 52 0.10 -0.16 3.71
CA GLY A 52 1.26 -0.69 3.00
C GLY A 52 1.02 -0.86 1.49
N ALA A 53 -0.20 -1.23 1.10
CA ALA A 53 -0.60 -1.34 -0.31
C ALA A 53 -0.70 0.03 -1.00
N LEU A 54 -1.22 1.06 -0.32
CA LEU A 54 -1.24 2.45 -0.84
C LEU A 54 0.16 2.91 -1.24
N ARG A 55 1.08 2.81 -0.28
CA ARG A 55 2.48 3.17 -0.48
C ARG A 55 3.08 2.46 -1.68
N SER A 56 2.88 1.14 -1.77
CA SER A 56 3.43 0.32 -2.85
C SER A 56 2.88 0.73 -4.21
N ARG A 57 1.57 1.00 -4.33
CA ARG A 57 0.92 1.40 -5.57
C ARG A 57 1.42 2.75 -6.08
N THR A 58 1.67 3.71 -5.20
CA THR A 58 2.25 4.99 -5.60
C THR A 58 3.71 4.87 -6.03
N TYR A 59 4.48 3.96 -5.40
CA TYR A 59 5.81 3.60 -5.88
C TYR A 59 5.75 2.95 -7.27
N ASP A 60 4.81 2.04 -7.51
CA ASP A 60 4.64 1.40 -8.81
C ASP A 60 4.31 2.41 -9.92
N ARG A 61 3.44 3.40 -9.64
CA ARG A 61 3.14 4.49 -10.58
C ARG A 61 4.39 5.31 -10.91
N SER A 62 5.17 5.66 -9.88
CA SER A 62 6.43 6.40 -10.04
C SER A 62 7.47 5.62 -10.86
N ILE A 63 7.57 4.32 -10.63
CA ILE A 63 8.43 3.42 -11.40
C ILE A 63 7.97 3.37 -12.85
N LEU A 64 6.66 3.26 -13.10
CA LEU A 64 6.10 3.23 -14.45
C LEU A 64 6.40 4.51 -15.23
N GLU A 65 6.24 5.68 -14.61
CA GLU A 65 6.60 6.97 -15.20
C GLU A 65 8.09 7.04 -15.54
N TRP A 66 8.95 6.58 -14.63
CA TRP A 66 10.40 6.51 -14.86
C TRP A 66 10.77 5.56 -16.01
N VAL A 67 10.13 4.40 -16.10
CA VAL A 67 10.31 3.44 -17.20
C VAL A 67 9.94 4.08 -18.53
N ASN A 68 8.79 4.75 -18.58
CA ASN A 68 8.34 5.44 -19.78
C ASN A 68 9.31 6.57 -20.17
N ALA A 69 9.78 7.37 -19.20
CA ALA A 69 10.75 8.43 -19.44
C ALA A 69 12.12 7.91 -19.91
N THR A 70 12.51 6.68 -19.53
CA THR A 70 13.77 6.04 -19.95
C THR A 70 13.69 5.48 -21.38
N GLY A 71 12.57 5.66 -22.09
CA GLY A 71 12.37 5.17 -23.44
C GLY A 71 11.80 3.75 -23.48
N GLY A 72 10.91 3.43 -22.54
CA GLY A 72 10.11 2.20 -22.56
C GLY A 72 10.80 0.96 -22.01
N ALA A 73 10.04 -0.14 -21.99
CA ALA A 73 10.47 -1.43 -21.45
C ALA A 73 11.63 -2.05 -22.24
N GLU A 74 11.75 -1.70 -23.51
CA GLU A 74 12.81 -2.15 -24.41
C GLU A 74 14.20 -1.63 -24.03
N ASN A 75 14.28 -0.39 -23.51
CA ASN A 75 15.56 0.24 -23.16
C ASN A 75 15.97 -0.04 -21.71
N LEU A 76 15.02 -0.46 -20.87
CA LEU A 76 15.18 -0.78 -19.45
C LEU A 76 16.35 -1.73 -19.16
N GLY A 77 16.47 -2.83 -19.93
CA GLY A 77 17.54 -3.81 -19.75
C GLY A 77 18.94 -3.23 -19.98
N SER A 78 19.08 -2.27 -20.89
CA SER A 78 20.36 -1.61 -21.14
C SER A 78 20.75 -0.66 -19.99
N HIS A 79 19.77 -0.01 -19.35
CA HIS A 79 19.99 0.90 -18.23
C HIS A 79 20.21 0.17 -16.90
N LEU A 80 19.54 -0.95 -16.67
CA LEU A 80 19.67 -1.77 -15.46
C LEU A 80 20.87 -2.70 -15.49
N LEU A 81 21.11 -3.41 -16.60
CA LEU A 81 22.08 -4.52 -16.64
C LEU A 81 23.47 -4.10 -17.14
N LYS A 82 23.61 -3.03 -17.94
CA LYS A 82 24.94 -2.62 -18.46
C LYS A 82 25.79 -1.83 -17.46
N ARG A 83 25.28 -1.51 -16.26
CA ARG A 83 26.04 -0.77 -15.24
C ARG A 83 26.82 -1.73 -14.33
N LYS A 84 28.15 -1.59 -14.32
CA LYS A 84 29.07 -2.40 -13.48
C LYS A 84 28.93 -2.16 -11.96
N LYS A 85 28.25 -1.09 -11.53
CA LYS A 85 27.96 -0.79 -10.12
C LYS A 85 26.50 -0.42 -9.95
N LEU A 86 25.83 -1.09 -9.02
CA LEU A 86 24.47 -0.77 -8.58
C LEU A 86 24.37 0.63 -7.95
N ALA A 87 25.49 1.18 -7.48
CA ALA A 87 25.57 2.46 -6.78
C ALA A 87 25.18 3.68 -7.64
N ASP A 88 25.27 3.58 -8.97
CA ASP A 88 24.84 4.65 -9.88
C ASP A 88 23.36 4.51 -10.29
N PHE A 89 22.65 3.49 -9.79
CA PHE A 89 21.20 3.42 -9.92
C PHE A 89 20.61 4.54 -9.07
N VAL A 90 20.41 5.68 -9.72
CA VAL A 90 19.49 6.70 -9.25
C VAL A 90 18.11 6.09 -9.45
N ALA A 91 17.65 5.33 -8.46
CA ALA A 91 16.23 5.06 -8.29
C ALA A 91 15.51 6.40 -8.50
N PRO A 92 14.34 6.45 -9.18
CA PRO A 92 13.58 7.68 -9.30
C PRO A 92 13.57 8.33 -7.92
N LYS A 93 14.21 9.51 -7.80
CA LYS A 93 14.48 10.17 -6.51
C LYS A 93 13.19 10.08 -5.74
N SER A 94 13.17 9.26 -4.67
CA SER A 94 12.06 9.06 -3.73
C SER A 94 10.94 10.03 -4.05
N VAL A 95 10.06 9.63 -4.97
CA VAL A 95 9.07 10.56 -5.51
C VAL A 95 8.29 10.99 -4.29
N GLN A 96 8.44 12.26 -3.91
CA GLN A 96 7.81 12.81 -2.72
C GLN A 96 6.35 12.39 -2.80
N GLN A 97 5.96 11.51 -1.88
CA GLN A 97 4.64 10.96 -1.90
C GLN A 97 3.70 12.11 -1.55
N ARG A 98 2.82 12.45 -2.49
CA ARG A 98 1.77 13.43 -2.22
C ARG A 98 0.60 12.70 -1.58
N VAL A 99 -0.03 13.33 -0.60
CA VAL A 99 -1.26 12.81 0.02
C VAL A 99 -2.36 12.58 -1.00
N GLU A 100 -2.48 13.51 -1.95
CA GLU A 100 -3.41 13.43 -3.07
C GLU A 100 -3.30 12.08 -3.80
N ASP A 101 -2.07 11.62 -4.06
CA ASP A 101 -1.80 10.36 -4.76
C ASP A 101 -2.17 9.14 -3.92
N LEU A 102 -1.96 9.21 -2.60
CA LEU A 102 -2.32 8.15 -1.67
C LEU A 102 -3.84 8.05 -1.49
N LEU A 103 -4.54 9.19 -1.44
CA LEU A 103 -5.99 9.23 -1.37
C LEU A 103 -6.61 8.66 -2.66
N GLU A 104 -6.11 9.08 -3.83
CA GLU A 104 -6.53 8.54 -5.13
C GLU A 104 -6.34 7.01 -5.17
N SER A 105 -5.14 6.54 -4.81
CA SER A 105 -4.85 5.11 -4.71
C SER A 105 -5.76 4.39 -3.72
N GLY A 106 -6.17 5.05 -2.64
CA GLY A 106 -7.04 4.47 -1.62
C GLY A 106 -8.46 4.27 -2.11
N TYR A 107 -9.04 5.26 -2.79
CA TYR A 107 -10.37 5.11 -3.39
C TYR A 107 -10.40 4.00 -4.44
N ASP A 108 -9.36 3.90 -5.26
CA ASP A 108 -9.22 2.82 -6.24
C ASP A 108 -9.19 1.44 -5.57
N LEU A 109 -8.36 1.27 -4.54
CA LEU A 109 -8.25 -0.01 -3.82
C LEU A 109 -9.57 -0.38 -3.13
N VAL A 110 -10.24 0.57 -2.49
CA VAL A 110 -11.55 0.33 -1.86
C VAL A 110 -12.59 -0.12 -2.89
N LYS A 111 -12.59 0.52 -4.07
CA LYS A 111 -13.47 0.15 -5.18
C LYS A 111 -13.16 -1.26 -5.69
N GLU A 112 -11.90 -1.59 -5.88
CA GLU A 112 -11.45 -2.94 -6.28
C GLU A 112 -11.86 -4.00 -5.24
N GLN A 113 -11.65 -3.73 -3.93
CA GLN A 113 -12.08 -4.60 -2.85
C GLN A 113 -13.59 -4.88 -2.91
N LYS A 114 -14.40 -3.84 -3.12
CA LYS A 114 -15.85 -3.95 -3.24
C LYS A 114 -16.26 -4.82 -4.43
N LEU A 115 -15.67 -4.60 -5.60
CA LEU A 115 -15.94 -5.41 -6.80
C LEU A 115 -15.58 -6.88 -6.61
N VAL A 116 -14.44 -7.16 -5.96
CA VAL A 116 -14.03 -8.54 -5.64
C VAL A 116 -15.00 -9.20 -4.67
N MET A 117 -15.47 -8.48 -3.65
CA MET A 117 -16.47 -9.00 -2.72
C MET A 117 -17.81 -9.29 -3.41
N GLU A 118 -18.31 -8.35 -4.22
CA GLU A 118 -19.56 -8.53 -4.97
C GLU A 118 -19.46 -9.74 -5.93
N SER A 119 -18.36 -9.87 -6.67
CA SER A 119 -18.14 -11.00 -7.58
C SER A 119 -18.09 -12.34 -6.84
N LYS A 120 -17.45 -12.40 -5.67
CA LYS A 120 -17.43 -13.61 -4.83
C LYS A 120 -18.83 -13.97 -4.35
N LEU A 121 -19.57 -12.98 -3.85
CA LEU A 121 -20.93 -13.16 -3.36
C LEU A 121 -21.85 -13.70 -4.46
N SER A 122 -21.79 -13.14 -5.68
CA SER A 122 -22.56 -13.65 -6.82
C SER A 122 -22.23 -15.11 -7.14
N LYS A 123 -20.94 -15.50 -7.12
CA LYS A 123 -20.53 -16.89 -7.36
C LYS A 123 -21.05 -17.84 -6.29
N ASP A 124 -21.04 -17.44 -5.02
CA ASP A 124 -21.57 -18.25 -3.92
C ASP A 124 -23.08 -18.45 -4.04
N TYR A 125 -23.83 -17.40 -4.41
CA TYR A 125 -25.26 -17.53 -4.68
C TYR A 125 -25.57 -18.45 -5.86
N MET A 126 -24.82 -18.34 -6.96
CA MET A 126 -25.03 -19.19 -8.14
C MET A 126 -24.68 -20.66 -7.87
N LYS A 127 -23.64 -20.93 -7.06
CA LYS A 127 -23.23 -22.29 -6.69
C LYS A 127 -24.28 -23.01 -5.82
N ASN A 128 -25.09 -22.27 -5.08
CA ASN A 128 -26.14 -22.80 -4.22
C ASN A 128 -27.50 -22.92 -4.93
N MET A 129 -27.57 -22.68 -6.25
CA MET A 129 -28.79 -22.80 -7.08
C MET A 129 -28.85 -24.10 -7.91
N ASP A 130 -27.85 -24.98 -7.80
CA ASP A 130 -27.85 -26.37 -8.33
C ASP A 130 -28.11 -27.39 -7.22
#